data_AF-A0A7C7RQ68-F1
#
_entry.id   AF-A0A7C7RQ68-F1
#
_cell.length_a   1.000
_cell.length_b   1.000
_cell.length_c   1.000
_cell.angle_alpha   90.00
_cell.angle_beta   90.00
_cell.angle_gamma   90.00
#
_symmetry.space_group_name_H-M   'P 1'
#
loop_
_entity.id
_entity.type
_entity.pdbx_description
1 polymer ?
#
loop_
_entity_poly.entity_id
_entity_poly.type
_entity_poly.pdbx_seq_one_letter_code
_entity_poly.pdbx_strand_id
1 'polypeptide(L)'
;MEIVIDRRLLVPLGVLMGVLVVVGLTLLGRAYTPDPARVIRWADWQAAKVERQYRRELAGLRQDLSDLAEMLRDNPDPVRAEMAASRVAQRHADGLGLLARQREAVVAAAEVVRDWAAGYAGYDEAVAAVNAAVEVLDTLTPRSSMDC
;
A
#
# COMPACT_ATOMS: atom_id res chain seq x y z
N MET A 1 47.68 -12.80 49.23
CA MET A 1 48.34 -12.65 47.92
C MET A 1 47.72 -11.41 47.29
N GLU A 2 48.29 -10.24 47.58
CA GLU A 2 47.79 -8.95 47.09
C GLU A 2 48.27 -8.74 45.66
N ILE A 3 47.34 -8.55 44.72
CA ILE A 3 47.66 -8.20 43.34
C ILE A 3 48.00 -6.71 43.34
N VAL A 4 49.29 -6.38 43.45
CA VAL A 4 49.79 -5.02 43.27
C VAL A 4 49.72 -4.68 41.79
N ILE A 5 48.63 -4.04 41.36
CA ILE A 5 48.44 -3.61 39.96
C ILE A 5 49.28 -2.35 39.74
N ASP A 6 50.39 -2.51 39.03
CA ASP A 6 51.31 -1.43 38.71
C ASP A 6 50.64 -0.43 37.74
N ARG A 7 50.63 0.86 38.09
CA ARG A 7 49.93 1.92 37.34
C ARG A 7 50.47 2.07 35.91
N ARG A 8 51.70 1.61 35.66
CA ARG A 8 52.33 1.54 34.34
C ARG A 8 51.67 0.54 33.39
N LEU A 9 50.98 -0.48 33.90
CA LEU A 9 50.25 -1.48 33.11
C LEU A 9 48.80 -1.07 32.82
N LEU A 10 48.23 -0.14 33.61
CA LEU A 10 46.85 0.32 33.42
C LEU A 10 46.67 1.18 32.16
N VAL A 11 47.68 1.99 31.81
CA VAL A 11 47.63 2.85 30.61
C VAL A 11 47.59 2.03 29.31
N PRO A 12 48.53 1.09 29.05
CA PRO A 12 48.48 0.29 27.83
C PRO A 12 47.24 -0.62 27.78
N LEU A 13 46.75 -1.11 28.92
CA LEU A 13 45.54 -1.92 28.99
C LEU A 13 44.28 -1.10 28.66
N GLY A 14 44.20 0.15 29.12
CA GLY A 14 43.14 1.08 28.75
C GLY A 14 43.15 1.44 27.27
N VAL A 15 44.35 1.64 26.69
CA VAL A 15 44.50 1.88 25.25
C VAL A 15 44.08 0.66 24.44
N LEU A 16 44.50 -0.55 24.84
CA LEU A 16 44.12 -1.80 24.18
C LEU A 16 42.60 -2.01 24.21
N MET A 17 41.97 -1.78 25.35
CA MET A 17 40.51 -1.85 25.49
C MET A 17 39.81 -0.81 24.60
N GLY A 18 40.31 0.43 24.56
CA GLY A 18 39.79 1.46 23.65
C GLY A 18 39.87 1.04 22.19
N VAL A 19 41.00 0.49 21.76
CA VAL A 19 41.20 -0.02 20.40
C VAL A 19 40.24 -1.17 20.10
N LEU A 20 40.07 -2.12 21.02
CA LEU A 20 39.13 -3.24 20.86
C LEU A 20 37.68 -2.76 20.72
N VAL A 21 37.28 -1.76 21.50
CA VAL A 21 35.94 -1.15 21.39
C VAL A 21 35.75 -0.47 20.03
N VAL A 22 36.74 0.29 19.56
CA VAL A 22 36.68 0.95 18.24
C VAL A 22 36.62 -0.06 17.10
N VAL A 23 37.44 -1.11 17.15
CA VAL A 23 37.43 -2.19 16.14
C VAL A 23 36.10 -2.94 16.17
N GLY A 24 35.58 -3.26 17.37
CA GLY A 24 34.28 -3.89 17.55
C GLY A 24 33.14 -3.06 16.96
N LEU A 25 33.13 -1.74 17.23
CA LEU A 25 32.15 -0.81 16.65
C LEU A 25 32.29 -0.70 15.13
N THR A 26 33.51 -0.74 14.60
CA THR A 26 33.76 -0.67 13.15
C THR A 26 33.26 -1.93 12.44
N LEU A 27 33.51 -3.11 13.01
CA LEU A 27 33.03 -4.39 12.46
C LEU A 27 31.50 -4.51 12.57
N LEU A 28 30.92 -4.08 13.69
CA LEU A 28 29.47 -4.08 13.89
C LEU A 28 28.78 -3.09 12.96
N GLY A 29 29.37 -1.92 12.75
CA GLY A 29 28.95 -0.95 11.74
C GLY A 29 28.99 -1.54 10.33
N ARG A 30 30.00 -2.35 9.99
CA ARG A 30 30.10 -2.98 8.67
C ARG A 30 29.08 -4.10 8.44
N ALA A 31 28.67 -4.81 9.49
CA ALA A 31 27.64 -5.85 9.40
C ALA A 31 26.22 -5.28 9.29
N TYR A 32 25.97 -4.12 9.90
CA TYR A 32 24.64 -3.49 9.94
C TYR A 32 24.45 -2.32 8.96
N THR A 33 25.52 -1.77 8.38
CA THR A 33 25.41 -0.76 7.33
C THR A 33 25.27 -1.48 5.99
N PRO A 34 24.10 -1.42 5.32
CA PRO A 34 24.00 -1.90 3.95
C PRO A 34 24.97 -1.07 3.11
N ASP A 35 25.65 -1.74 2.16
CA ASP A 35 26.58 -1.18 1.17
C ASP A 35 26.51 0.36 1.01
N PRO A 36 27.59 1.13 1.26
CA PRO A 36 27.60 2.58 1.07
C PRO A 36 27.28 2.99 -0.38
N ALA A 37 27.35 2.08 -1.36
CA ALA A 37 26.90 2.31 -2.73
C ALA A 37 25.36 2.25 -2.91
N ARG A 38 24.61 1.82 -1.89
CA ARG A 38 23.15 1.64 -1.92
C ARG A 38 22.46 2.42 -0.80
N VAL A 39 22.93 3.63 -0.52
CA VAL A 39 22.07 4.64 0.10
C VAL A 39 20.88 4.82 -0.84
N ILE A 40 19.68 4.43 -0.40
CA ILE A 40 18.44 4.63 -1.15
C ILE A 40 18.43 6.10 -1.56
N ARG A 41 18.61 6.37 -2.86
CA ARG A 41 18.61 7.75 -3.32
C ARG A 41 17.21 8.30 -3.06
N TRP A 42 17.11 9.60 -2.80
CA TRP A 42 15.81 10.24 -2.59
C TRP A 42 14.80 9.90 -3.69
N ALA A 43 15.28 9.76 -4.94
CA ALA A 43 14.51 9.30 -6.08
C ALA A 43 13.93 7.88 -5.90
N ASP A 44 14.71 6.93 -5.40
CA ASP A 44 14.26 5.55 -5.15
C ASP A 44 13.18 5.51 -4.06
N TRP A 45 13.32 6.37 -3.04
CA TRP A 45 12.32 6.48 -1.98
C TRP A 45 11.01 7.10 -2.50
N GLN A 46 11.09 8.14 -3.34
CA GLN A 46 9.91 8.72 -3.97
C GLN A 46 9.21 7.73 -4.90
N ALA A 47 9.96 6.96 -5.69
CA ALA A 47 9.42 5.92 -6.55
C ALA A 47 8.68 4.85 -5.71
N ALA A 48 9.32 4.36 -4.63
CA ALA A 48 8.70 3.40 -3.73
C ALA A 48 7.44 3.96 -3.03
N LYS A 49 7.40 5.25 -2.74
CA LYS A 49 6.22 5.91 -2.15
C LYS A 49 5.06 5.95 -3.14
N VAL A 50 5.30 6.35 -4.39
CA VAL A 50 4.29 6.39 -5.45
C VAL A 50 3.76 4.99 -5.73
N GLU A 51 4.64 4.00 -5.83
CA GLU A 51 4.25 2.59 -6.03
C GLU A 51 3.35 2.07 -4.90
N ARG A 52 3.69 2.39 -3.64
CA ARG A 52 2.86 2.01 -2.49
C ARG A 52 1.49 2.69 -2.53
N GLN A 53 1.43 3.96 -2.93
CA GLN A 53 0.16 4.67 -3.05
C GLN A 53 -0.69 4.08 -4.17
N TYR A 54 -0.08 3.78 -5.32
CA TYR A 54 -0.72 3.15 -6.46
C TYR A 54 -1.36 1.80 -6.07
N ARG A 55 -0.60 0.91 -5.42
CA ARG A 55 -1.13 -0.40 -5.00
C ARG A 55 -2.28 -0.28 -4.00
N ARG A 56 -2.19 0.68 -3.07
CA ARG A 56 -3.26 0.91 -2.07
C ARG A 56 -4.54 1.42 -2.72
N GLU A 57 -4.43 2.40 -3.62
CA GLU A 57 -5.58 2.95 -4.32
C GLU A 57 -6.23 1.88 -5.21
N LEU A 58 -5.44 1.13 -5.98
CA LEU A 58 -5.93 0.03 -6.81
C LEU A 58 -6.62 -1.07 -5.97
N ALA A 59 -6.06 -1.44 -4.83
CA ALA A 59 -6.67 -2.40 -3.93
C ALA A 59 -8.00 -1.89 -3.36
N GLY A 60 -8.07 -0.60 -2.98
CA GLY A 60 -9.30 0.03 -2.50
C GLY A 60 -10.40 0.04 -3.56
N LEU A 61 -10.08 0.40 -4.80
CA LEU A 61 -11.04 0.39 -5.92
C LEU A 61 -11.61 -1.02 -6.17
N ARG A 62 -10.76 -2.04 -6.16
CA ARG A 62 -11.19 -3.44 -6.35
C ARG A 62 -12.06 -3.94 -5.20
N GLN A 63 -11.67 -3.64 -3.97
CA GLN A 63 -12.44 -4.02 -2.79
C GLN A 63 -13.83 -3.37 -2.84
N ASP A 64 -13.91 -2.09 -3.15
CA ASP A 64 -15.18 -1.37 -3.20
C ASP A 64 -16.14 -1.90 -4.28
N LEU A 65 -15.63 -2.26 -5.46
CA LEU A 65 -16.47 -2.93 -6.46
C LEU A 65 -16.91 -4.33 -6.04
N SER A 66 -16.04 -5.09 -5.38
CA SER A 66 -16.40 -6.40 -4.84
C SER A 66 -17.53 -6.27 -3.83
N ASP A 67 -17.43 -5.31 -2.91
CA ASP A 67 -18.45 -5.04 -1.90
C ASP A 67 -19.78 -4.63 -2.55
N LEU A 68 -19.77 -3.78 -3.57
CA LEU A 68 -20.98 -3.39 -4.31
C LEU A 68 -21.59 -4.59 -5.06
N ALA A 69 -20.76 -5.41 -5.71
CA ALA A 69 -21.21 -6.61 -6.41
C ALA A 69 -21.84 -7.65 -5.47
N GLU A 70 -21.24 -7.84 -4.29
CA GLU A 70 -21.75 -8.74 -3.24
C GLU A 70 -23.11 -8.25 -2.71
N MET A 71 -23.24 -6.94 -2.46
CA MET A 71 -24.50 -6.34 -2.01
C MET A 71 -25.64 -6.51 -3.02
N LEU A 72 -25.33 -6.45 -4.32
CA LEU A 72 -26.32 -6.72 -5.37
C LEU A 72 -26.69 -8.21 -5.45
N ARG A 73 -25.75 -9.13 -5.15
CA ARG A 73 -25.96 -10.57 -5.38
C ARG A 73 -26.67 -11.30 -4.24
N ASP A 74 -26.20 -11.11 -3.00
CA ASP A 74 -26.53 -12.06 -1.92
C ASP A 74 -27.79 -11.66 -1.14
N ASN A 75 -27.96 -10.36 -0.85
CA ASN A 75 -29.15 -9.83 -0.19
C ASN A 75 -29.32 -8.34 -0.55
N PRO A 76 -30.09 -8.03 -1.61
CA PRO A 76 -30.26 -6.67 -2.09
C PRO A 76 -31.02 -5.84 -1.05
N ASP A 77 -30.27 -5.23 -0.13
CA ASP A 77 -30.74 -4.23 0.84
C ASP A 77 -30.45 -2.83 0.25
N PRO A 78 -31.47 -2.12 -0.25
CA PRO A 78 -31.29 -0.82 -0.89
C PRO A 78 -30.63 0.21 0.02
N VAL A 79 -30.98 0.22 1.30
CA VAL A 79 -30.45 1.20 2.27
C VAL A 79 -28.96 0.98 2.49
N ARG A 80 -28.54 -0.28 2.64
CA ARG A 80 -27.12 -0.62 2.77
C ARG A 80 -26.34 -0.30 1.49
N ALA A 81 -26.93 -0.57 0.33
CA ALA A 81 -26.32 -0.28 -0.97
C ALA A 81 -26.12 1.23 -1.19
N GLU A 82 -27.13 2.06 -0.87
CA GLU A 82 -27.03 3.52 -0.96
C GLU A 82 -25.91 4.08 -0.07
N MET A 83 -25.82 3.61 1.18
CA MET A 83 -24.75 4.03 2.08
C MET A 83 -23.37 3.58 1.61
N ALA A 84 -23.27 2.36 1.05
CA ALA A 84 -22.03 1.85 0.50
C ALA A 84 -21.59 2.65 -0.72
N ALA A 85 -22.48 2.85 -1.69
CA ALA A 85 -22.24 3.66 -2.88
C ALA A 85 -21.80 5.09 -2.54
N SER A 86 -22.45 5.72 -1.56
CA SER A 86 -22.10 7.07 -1.11
C SER A 86 -20.69 7.13 -0.50
N ARG A 87 -20.31 6.10 0.28
CA ARG A 87 -18.94 6.01 0.83
C ARG A 87 -17.90 5.81 -0.26
N VAL A 88 -18.19 5.00 -1.28
CA VAL A 88 -17.31 4.76 -2.42
C VAL A 88 -17.07 6.08 -3.17
N ALA A 89 -18.14 6.81 -3.51
CA ALA A 89 -18.03 8.11 -4.18
C ALA A 89 -17.19 9.13 -3.38
N GLN A 90 -17.39 9.20 -2.06
CA GLN A 90 -16.62 10.10 -1.19
C GLN A 90 -15.15 9.70 -1.06
N ARG A 91 -14.87 8.40 -0.88
CA ARG A 91 -13.49 7.89 -0.69
C ARG A 91 -12.63 8.13 -1.92
N HIS A 92 -13.24 8.12 -3.10
CA HIS A 92 -12.59 8.21 -4.39
C HIS A 92 -12.81 9.56 -5.09
N ALA A 93 -13.16 10.60 -4.34
CA ALA A 93 -13.27 11.96 -4.86
C ALA A 93 -11.90 12.49 -5.38
N ASP A 94 -10.81 12.07 -4.73
CA ASP A 94 -9.44 12.42 -5.10
C ASP A 94 -8.54 11.19 -5.08
N GLY A 95 -7.42 11.24 -5.81
CA GLY A 95 -6.47 10.15 -5.87
C GLY A 95 -5.32 10.41 -6.85
N LEU A 96 -4.57 9.36 -7.18
CA LEU A 96 -3.50 9.45 -8.17
C LEU A 96 -4.09 9.75 -9.56
N GLY A 97 -3.45 10.65 -10.30
CA GLY A 97 -3.83 10.96 -11.69
C GLY A 97 -3.72 9.75 -12.62
N LEU A 98 -2.81 8.82 -12.32
CA LEU A 98 -2.60 7.58 -13.08
C LEU A 98 -3.80 6.62 -13.02
N LEU A 99 -4.64 6.72 -11.99
CA LEU A 99 -5.82 5.87 -11.76
C LEU A 99 -7.13 6.64 -11.98
N ALA A 100 -7.08 7.84 -12.54
CA ALA A 100 -8.26 8.71 -12.68
C ALA A 100 -9.41 8.03 -13.45
N ARG A 101 -9.11 7.39 -14.57
CA ARG A 101 -10.12 6.68 -15.39
C ARG A 101 -10.78 5.52 -14.63
N GLN A 102 -10.00 4.75 -13.89
CA GLN A 102 -10.52 3.62 -13.11
C GLN A 102 -11.38 4.13 -11.97
N ARG A 103 -10.93 5.19 -11.31
CA ARG A 103 -11.66 5.84 -10.23
C ARG A 103 -13.00 6.38 -10.71
N GLU A 104 -13.02 7.09 -11.83
CA GLU A 104 -14.25 7.56 -12.49
C GLU A 104 -15.21 6.40 -12.78
N ALA A 105 -14.71 5.27 -13.29
CA ALA A 105 -15.55 4.10 -13.55
C ALA A 105 -16.15 3.50 -12.27
N VAL A 106 -15.37 3.40 -11.18
CA VAL A 106 -15.89 2.92 -9.88
C VAL A 106 -16.92 3.88 -9.28
N VAL A 107 -16.68 5.19 -9.36
CA VAL A 107 -17.63 6.21 -8.88
C VAL A 107 -18.92 6.18 -9.69
N ALA A 108 -18.83 6.08 -11.02
CA ALA A 108 -20.00 5.96 -11.89
C ALA A 108 -20.81 4.69 -11.57
N ALA A 109 -20.16 3.55 -11.34
CA ALA A 109 -20.84 2.32 -10.92
C ALA A 109 -21.54 2.50 -9.56
N ALA A 110 -20.90 3.16 -8.60
CA ALA A 110 -21.51 3.48 -7.31
C ALA A 110 -22.74 4.38 -7.46
N GLU A 111 -22.72 5.37 -8.36
CA GLU A 111 -23.87 6.21 -8.65
C GLU A 111 -25.06 5.41 -9.18
N VAL A 112 -24.84 4.51 -10.14
CA VAL A 112 -25.92 3.65 -10.67
C VAL A 112 -26.48 2.71 -9.59
N VAL A 113 -25.63 2.18 -8.71
CA VAL A 113 -26.08 1.38 -7.56
C VAL A 113 -26.93 2.20 -6.60
N ARG A 114 -26.58 3.47 -6.37
CA ARG A 114 -27.39 4.39 -5.57
C ARG A 114 -28.73 4.67 -6.25
N ASP A 115 -28.75 4.87 -7.55
CA ASP A 115 -29.97 5.12 -8.31
C ASP A 115 -30.89 3.89 -8.31
N TRP A 116 -30.33 2.67 -8.36
CA TRP A 116 -31.08 1.43 -8.15
C TRP A 116 -31.66 1.37 -6.74
N ALA A 117 -30.87 1.68 -5.72
CA ALA A 117 -31.33 1.67 -4.33
C ALA A 117 -32.47 2.68 -4.07
N ALA A 118 -32.45 3.82 -4.76
CA ALA A 118 -33.50 4.83 -4.72
C ALA A 118 -34.71 4.51 -5.63
N GLY A 119 -34.65 3.44 -6.42
CA GLY A 119 -35.71 3.02 -7.34
C GLY A 119 -35.75 3.78 -8.67
N TYR A 120 -34.70 4.53 -9.01
CA TYR A 120 -34.56 5.25 -10.27
C TYR A 120 -33.95 4.42 -11.39
N ALA A 121 -33.18 3.37 -11.06
CA ALA A 121 -32.54 2.46 -12.01
C ALA A 121 -32.95 0.99 -11.80
N GLY A 122 -32.80 0.17 -12.84
CA GLY A 122 -33.07 -1.27 -12.78
C GLY A 122 -31.92 -2.04 -12.10
N TYR A 123 -32.22 -3.22 -11.53
CA TYR A 123 -31.19 -4.11 -10.98
C TYR A 123 -30.14 -4.50 -12.02
N ASP A 124 -30.58 -4.86 -13.23
CA ASP A 124 -29.70 -5.25 -14.33
C ASP A 124 -28.77 -4.11 -14.76
N GLU A 125 -29.23 -2.87 -14.64
CA GLU A 125 -28.45 -1.67 -14.94
C GLU A 125 -27.34 -1.46 -13.91
N ALA A 126 -27.65 -1.62 -12.61
CA ALA A 126 -26.66 -1.59 -11.54
C ALA A 126 -25.60 -2.69 -11.70
N VAL A 127 -26.03 -3.91 -12.02
CA VAL A 127 -25.11 -5.03 -12.29
C VAL A 127 -24.23 -4.74 -13.51
N ALA A 128 -24.80 -4.22 -14.59
CA ALA A 128 -24.06 -3.87 -15.79
C ALA A 128 -23.01 -2.77 -15.52
N ALA A 129 -23.36 -1.75 -14.74
CA ALA A 129 -22.44 -0.67 -14.37
C ALA A 129 -21.26 -1.19 -13.52
N VAL A 130 -21.54 -2.05 -12.53
CA VAL A 130 -20.49 -2.68 -11.71
C VAL A 130 -19.57 -3.55 -12.58
N ASN A 131 -20.11 -4.35 -13.50
CA ASN A 131 -19.30 -5.18 -14.40
C ASN A 131 -18.44 -4.33 -15.35
N ALA A 132 -18.98 -3.23 -15.90
CA ALA A 132 -18.21 -2.32 -16.74
C ALA A 132 -17.04 -1.68 -15.98
N ALA A 133 -17.22 -1.35 -14.70
CA ALA A 133 -16.14 -0.83 -13.86
C ALA A 133 -15.05 -1.89 -13.58
N VAL A 134 -15.44 -3.15 -13.39
CA VAL A 134 -14.49 -4.27 -13.27
C VAL A 134 -13.64 -4.41 -14.53
N GLU A 135 -14.26 -4.37 -15.72
CA GLU A 135 -13.54 -4.44 -16.99
C GLU A 135 -12.50 -3.32 -17.12
N VAL A 136 -12.86 -2.10 -16.71
CA VAL A 136 -11.94 -0.95 -16.71
C VAL A 136 -10.76 -1.16 -15.76
N LEU A 137 -10.96 -1.73 -14.56
CA LEU A 137 -9.86 -2.06 -13.65
C LEU A 137 -8.98 -3.18 -14.16
N ASP A 138 -9.55 -4.16 -14.85
CA ASP A 138 -8.81 -5.29 -15.42
C ASP A 138 -7.88 -4.86 -16.56
N THR A 139 -8.15 -3.75 -17.25
CA THR A 139 -7.21 -3.19 -18.24
C THR A 139 -5.83 -2.85 -17.66
N LEU A 140 -5.74 -2.57 -16.36
CA LEU A 140 -4.47 -2.33 -15.66
C LEU A 140 -3.77 -3.63 -15.24
N THR A 141 -4.48 -4.75 -15.32
CA THR A 141 -4.00 -6.07 -14.94
C THR A 141 -3.81 -6.88 -16.22
N PRO A 142 -2.70 -6.70 -16.97
CA PRO A 142 -2.38 -7.68 -17.98
C PRO A 142 -2.33 -9.04 -17.28
N ARG A 143 -3.03 -10.02 -17.86
CA ARG A 143 -3.17 -11.41 -17.41
C ARG A 143 -1.82 -12.17 -17.49
N SER A 144 -0.74 -11.56 -17.02
CA SER A 144 0.65 -11.99 -17.23
C SER A 144 1.44 -12.11 -15.92
N SER A 145 0.80 -12.56 -14.84
CA SER A 145 1.52 -13.09 -13.68
C SER A 145 1.18 -14.55 -13.38
N MET A 146 0.57 -15.27 -14.34
CA MET A 146 0.37 -16.73 -14.26
C MET A 146 1.42 -17.54 -15.02
N ASP A 147 2.35 -16.92 -15.74
CA ASP A 147 3.47 -17.62 -16.38
C ASP A 147 4.77 -16.83 -16.20
N CYS A 148 5.56 -17.18 -15.18
CA CYS A 148 7.03 -17.18 -15.12
C CYS A 148 7.48 -17.71 -13.76
#